data_AF-A0A803R5U6-F1
#
_entry.id   AF-A0A803R5U6-F1
#
_cell.length_a   1.000
_cell.length_b   1.000
_cell.length_c   1.000
_cell.angle_alpha   90.00
_cell.angle_beta   90.00
_cell.angle_gamma   90.00
#
_symmetry.space_group_name_H-M   'P 1'
#
loop_
_entity.id
_entity.type
_entity.pdbx_description
1 polymer ?
#
loop_
_entity_poly.entity_id
_entity_poly.type
_entity_poly.pdbx_seq_one_letter_code
_entity_poly.pdbx_strand_id
1 'polypeptide(L)' 'MMAAPSATVFARRAFSYLMNDQAELALRDAMQAQVCIPEWPTAFYLQALALSKLGMETDAQDMLNDGANFETKRQNSWRS' A
#
# COMPACT_ATOMS: atom_id res chain seq x y z
N MET A 1 -1.33 -7.73 26.80
CA MET A 1 -0.41 -8.06 25.69
C MET A 1 -0.88 -7.23 24.50
N MET A 2 -0.12 -6.21 24.07
CA MET A 2 -0.51 -5.46 22.87
C MET A 2 -0.30 -6.38 21.66
N ALA A 3 -1.37 -6.68 20.93
CA ALA A 3 -1.27 -7.44 19.70
C ALA A 3 -0.38 -6.67 18.71
N ALA A 4 0.54 -7.38 18.06
CA ALA A 4 1.38 -6.78 17.03
C ALA A 4 0.49 -6.15 15.93
N PRO A 5 0.83 -4.94 15.44
CA PRO A 5 0.07 -4.30 14.38
C PRO A 5 -0.02 -5.21 13.15
N SER A 6 -1.24 -5.43 12.63
CA SER A 6 -1.47 -6.35 11.52
C SER A 6 -1.54 -5.59 10.19
N ALA A 7 -0.60 -5.86 9.29
CA ALA A 7 -0.54 -5.25 7.96
C ALA A 7 -1.86 -5.43 7.18
N THR A 8 -2.49 -6.61 7.30
CA THR A 8 -3.72 -6.92 6.58
C THR A 8 -4.92 -6.13 7.09
N VAL A 9 -4.96 -5.80 8.39
CA VAL A 9 -6.00 -4.92 8.95
C VAL A 9 -5.84 -3.51 8.40
N PHE A 10 -4.62 -2.96 8.40
CA PHE A 10 -4.36 -1.64 7.83
C PHE A 10 -4.69 -1.57 6.34
N ALA A 11 -4.26 -2.55 5.54
CA ALA A 11 -4.57 -2.57 4.10
C ALA A 11 -6.07 -2.65 3.81
N ARG A 12 -6.82 -3.48 4.55
CA ARG A 12 -8.29 -3.57 4.39
C ARG A 12 -8.98 -2.28 4.79
N ARG A 13 -8.52 -1.64 5.86
CA ARG A 13 -9.08 -0.35 6.32
C ARG A 13 -8.73 0.78 5.35
N ALA A 14 -7.52 0.82 4.82
CA ALA A 14 -7.12 1.74 3.76
C ALA A 14 -8.02 1.61 2.53
N PHE A 15 -8.29 0.38 2.08
CA PHE A 15 -9.20 0.13 0.97
C PHE A 15 -10.62 0.64 1.27
N SER A 16 -11.13 0.40 2.48
CA SER A 16 -12.43 0.95 2.91
C SER A 16 -12.43 2.47 2.84
N TYR A 17 -11.37 3.15 3.29
CA TYR A 17 -11.27 4.61 3.21
C TYR A 17 -11.22 5.12 1.76
N LEU A 18 -10.55 4.42 0.84
CA LEU A 18 -10.56 4.77 -0.59
C LEU A 18 -11.97 4.73 -1.19
N MET A 19 -12.79 3.76 -0.79
CA MET A 19 -14.17 3.62 -1.28
C MET A 19 -15.13 4.66 -0.69
N ASN A 20 -14.76 5.31 0.41
CA ASN A 20 -15.54 6.36 1.05
C ASN A 20 -14.95 7.77 0.81
N ASP A 21 -14.06 7.92 -0.19
CA ASP A 21 -13.37 9.16 -0.54
C ASP A 21 -12.53 9.80 0.59
N GLN A 22 -12.10 8.98 1.56
CA GLN A 22 -11.25 9.40 2.67
C GLN A 22 -9.77 9.14 2.36
N ALA A 23 -9.27 9.73 1.26
CA ALA A 23 -7.96 9.39 0.70
C ALA A 23 -6.77 9.65 1.65
N GLU A 24 -6.81 10.70 2.48
CA GLU A 24 -5.75 10.96 3.47
C GLU A 24 -5.65 9.87 4.55
N LEU A 25 -6.80 9.35 5.01
CA LEU A 25 -6.83 8.25 5.97
C LEU A 25 -6.39 6.95 5.32
N ALA A 26 -6.78 6.73 4.05
CA ALA A 26 -6.31 5.60 3.27
C ALA A 26 -4.78 5.60 3.14
N LEU A 27 -4.18 6.75 2.84
CA LEU A 27 -2.73 6.89 2.71
C LEU A 27 -2.02 6.53 4.02
N ARG A 28 -2.49 7.06 5.15
CA ARG A 28 -1.90 6.77 6.47
C ARG A 28 -1.92 5.28 6.80
N ASP A 29 -3.04 4.61 6.54
CA ASP A 29 -3.15 3.17 6.77
C ASP A 29 -2.30 2.35 5.79
N ALA A 30 -2.25 2.75 4.52
CA ALA A 30 -1.40 2.08 3.54
C ALA A 30 0.09 2.22 3.86
N MET A 31 0.53 3.37 4.38
CA MET A 31 1.88 3.56 4.93
C MET A 31 2.14 2.67 6.14
N GLN A 32 1.18 2.53 7.05
CA GLN A 32 1.35 1.64 8.19
C GLN A 32 1.41 0.16 7.78
N ALA A 33 0.66 -0.24 6.75
CA ALA A 33 0.74 -1.57 6.18
C ALA A 33 2.13 -1.85 5.58
N GLN A 34 2.72 -0.87 4.89
CA GLN A 34 4.09 -0.95 4.37
C GLN A 34 5.12 -1.05 5.50
N VAL A 35 4.99 -0.28 6.58
CA VAL A 35 5.90 -0.40 7.75
C VAL A 35 5.87 -1.81 8.36
N CYS A 36 4.69 -2.44 8.36
CA CYS A 36 4.53 -3.79 8.87
C CYS A 36 5.12 -4.87 7.93
N ILE A 37 4.99 -4.68 6.60
CA ILE A 37 5.57 -5.57 5.59
C ILE A 37 6.18 -4.71 4.47
N PRO A 38 7.49 -4.39 4.55
CA PRO A 38 8.14 -3.42 3.64
C PRO A 38 8.11 -3.78 2.17
N GLU A 39 8.11 -5.08 1.84
CA GLU A 39 8.17 -5.58 0.46
C GLU A 39 6.80 -6.10 -0.02
N TRP A 40 5.70 -5.61 0.56
CA TRP A 40 4.36 -6.06 0.18
C TRP A 40 3.77 -5.16 -0.92
N PRO A 41 3.63 -5.66 -2.17
CA PRO A 41 3.20 -4.82 -3.30
C PRO A 41 1.83 -4.16 -3.08
N THR A 42 0.92 -4.86 -2.39
CA THR A 42 -0.41 -4.35 -2.10
C THR A 42 -0.39 -3.06 -1.27
N ALA A 43 0.58 -2.89 -0.36
CA ALA A 43 0.68 -1.65 0.42
C ALA A 43 1.04 -0.46 -0.50
N PHE A 44 1.99 -0.64 -1.42
CA PHE A 44 2.37 0.38 -2.40
C PHE A 44 1.23 0.73 -3.35
N TYR A 45 0.48 -0.27 -3.84
CA TYR A 45 -0.68 0.01 -4.71
C TYR A 45 -1.78 0.79 -3.99
N LEU A 46 -2.02 0.54 -2.71
CA LEU A 46 -2.97 1.31 -1.92
C LEU A 46 -2.50 2.75 -1.67
N GLN A 47 -1.20 2.96 -1.48
CA GLN A 47 -0.64 4.32 -1.40
C GLN A 47 -0.80 5.06 -2.73
N ALA A 48 -0.50 4.42 -3.85
CA ALA A 48 -0.68 5.02 -5.16
C ALA A 48 -2.13 5.45 -5.44
N LEU A 49 -3.10 4.59 -5.11
CA LEU A 49 -4.52 4.91 -5.25
C LEU A 49 -4.92 6.09 -4.35
N ALA A 50 -4.41 6.15 -3.13
CA ALA A 50 -4.67 7.26 -2.21
C ALA A 50 -4.06 8.57 -2.73
N LEU A 51 -2.79 8.55 -3.16
CA LEU A 51 -2.07 9.70 -3.70
C LEU A 51 -2.73 10.23 -4.98
N SER A 52 -3.17 9.34 -5.86
CA SER A 52 -3.91 9.72 -7.07
C SER A 52 -5.22 10.43 -6.73
N LYS A 53 -5.98 9.93 -5.73
CA LYS A 53 -7.20 10.62 -5.24
C LYS A 53 -6.91 11.98 -4.58
N LEU A 54 -5.68 12.20 -4.09
CA LEU A 54 -5.25 13.47 -3.50
C LEU A 54 -4.68 14.46 -4.53
N GLY A 55 -4.61 14.10 -5.82
CA GLY A 55 -4.01 14.94 -6.86
C GLY A 55 -2.47 14.99 -6.77
N MET A 56 -1.85 13.93 -6.25
CA MET A 56 -0.40 13.77 -6.15
C MET A 56 0.05 12.72 -7.18
N GLU A 57 -0.17 12.99 -8.47
CA GLU A 57 0.00 11.99 -9.54
C GLU A 57 1.45 11.50 -9.68
N THR A 58 2.44 12.36 -9.48
CA THR A 58 3.86 11.97 -9.53
C THR A 58 4.18 10.93 -8.46
N ASP A 59 3.82 11.21 -7.21
CA ASP A 59 4.06 10.30 -6.09
C ASP A 59 3.25 9.01 -6.25
N ALA A 60 2.03 9.10 -6.81
CA ALA A 60 1.23 7.93 -7.12
C ALA A 60 1.90 7.02 -8.13
N GLN A 61 2.49 7.59 -9.20
CA GLN A 61 3.20 6.84 -10.22
C GLN A 61 4.46 6.17 -9.67
N ASP A 62 5.20 6.87 -8.81
CA ASP A 62 6.38 6.31 -8.14
C ASP A 62 6.00 5.11 -7.26
N MET A 63 4.92 5.21 -6.49
CA MET A 63 4.42 4.10 -5.67
C MET A 63 3.93 2.91 -6.52
N LEU A 64 3.32 3.14 -7.68
CA LEU A 64 2.97 2.06 -8.61
C LEU A 64 4.21 1.33 -9.12
N ASN A 65 5.24 2.08 -9.50
CA ASN A 65 6.50 1.52 -10.01
C ASN A 65 7.20 0.67 -8.94
N ASP A 66 7.26 1.17 -7.70
CA ASP A 66 7.83 0.43 -6.58
C ASP A 66 7.06 -0.86 -6.29
N GLY A 67 5.72 -0.79 -6.26
CA GLY A 67 4.87 -1.97 -6.09
C GLY A 67 5.11 -3.04 -7.16
N ALA A 68 5.18 -2.63 -8.43
CA ALA A 68 5.42 -3.53 -9.55
C ALA A 68 6.82 -4.18 -9.50
N ASN A 69 7.83 -3.41 -9.06
CA ASN A 69 9.19 -3.91 -8.85
C ASN A 69 9.24 -4.99 -7.76
N PHE A 70 8.56 -4.77 -6.63
CA PHE A 70 8.47 -5.78 -5.57
C PHE A 70 7.70 -7.03 -6.01
N GLU A 71 6.62 -6.87 -6.78
CA GLU A 71 5.86 -8.00 -7.30
C GLU A 71 6.70 -8.87 -8.24
N THR A 72 7.46 -8.24 -9.13
CA THR A 72 8.40 -8.91 -10.05
C THR A 72 9.49 -9.67 -9.28
N LYS A 73 10.10 -9.04 -8.27
CA LYS A 73 11.08 -9.71 -7.39
C LYS A 73 10.48 -10.94 -6.72
N ARG A 74 9.25 -10.80 -6.20
CA ARG A 74 8.52 -11.89 -5.56
C ARG A 74 8.30 -13.02 -6.56
N GLN A 75 7.80 -12.73 -7.76
CA GLN A 75 7.53 -13.71 -8.81
C GLN A 75 8.78 -14.49 -9.23
N ASN A 76 9.92 -13.81 -9.34
CA ASN A 76 11.20 -14.46 -9.67
C ASN A 76 11.67 -15.40 -8.56
N SER A 77 11.49 -15.03 -7.29
CA SER A 77 11.80 -15.91 -6.14
C SER A 77 10.96 -17.19 -6.11
N TRP A 78 9.73 -17.20 -6.66
CA TRP A 78 8.91 -18.41 -6.74
C TRP A 78 9.29 -19.33 -7.90
N ARG A 79 10.06 -18.82 -8.88
CA ARG A 79 10.44 -19.54 -10.10
C ARG A 79 11.84 -20.19 -10.01
N SER A 80 12.63 -19.83 -9.01
CA SER A 80 13.94 -20.43 -8.66
C SER A 80 13.77 -21.59 -7.70
#